data_AF-A0A938K8J3-F1
#
_entry.id   AF-A0A938K8J3-F1
#
_cell.length_a   1.000
_cell.length_b   1.000
_cell.length_c   1.000
_cell.angle_alpha   90.00
_cell.angle_beta   90.00
_cell.angle_gamma   90.00
#
_symmetry.space_group_name_H-M   'P 1'
#
loop_
_entity.id
_entity.type
_entity.pdbx_description
1 polymer ?
#
loop_
_entity_poly.entity_id
_entity_poly.type
_entity_poly.pdbx_seq_one_letter_code
_entity_poly.pdbx_strand_id
1 'polypeptide(L)'
;MTQHNIAMLERVGDSFKSPTQKVRVISEQWARENLYYPSCPSDKLVATPTNTKAIDFYCPGCTLLFQLKSKASPIRGSIPDAGYAAMIDSIKSGRVPNLFILH
;
A
#
# COMPACT_ATOMS: atom_id res chain seq x y z
N MET A 1 12.87 -13.25 16.21
CA MET A 1 12.84 -11.90 15.62
C MET A 1 13.00 -12.06 14.13
N THR A 2 11.92 -11.90 13.36
CA THR A 2 11.98 -11.87 11.90
C THR A 2 12.72 -10.59 11.49
N GLN A 3 13.88 -10.75 10.85
CA GLN A 3 14.62 -9.61 10.31
C GLN A 3 13.85 -9.07 9.12
N HIS A 4 13.23 -7.90 9.25
CA HIS A 4 12.50 -7.27 8.15
C HIS A 4 13.49 -6.51 7.26
N ASN A 5 13.46 -6.80 5.96
CA ASN A 5 14.27 -6.09 4.99
C ASN A 5 13.68 -4.69 4.78
N ILE A 6 14.42 -3.65 5.17
CA ILE A 6 13.99 -2.25 4.99
C ILE A 6 14.52 -1.62 3.69
N ALA A 7 15.34 -2.35 2.91
CA ALA A 7 15.90 -1.84 1.67
C ALA A 7 14.89 -1.99 0.52
N MET A 8 14.71 -0.91 -0.25
CA MET A 8 13.91 -0.91 -1.47
C MET A 8 14.80 -0.97 -2.72
N LEU A 9 14.37 -1.74 -3.73
CA LEU A 9 15.11 -1.91 -4.98
C LEU A 9 14.80 -0.76 -5.95
N GLU A 10 15.63 0.29 -5.95
CA GLU A 10 15.42 1.49 -6.78
C GLU A 10 15.26 1.18 -8.28
N ARG A 11 16.01 0.19 -8.78
CA ARG A 11 15.99 -0.24 -10.20
C ARG A 11 14.60 -0.58 -10.73
N VAL A 12 13.68 -0.95 -9.84
CA VAL A 12 12.28 -1.27 -10.18
C VAL A 12 11.56 -0.04 -10.77
N GLY A 13 11.98 1.17 -10.41
CA GLY A 13 11.42 2.42 -10.91
C GLY A 13 12.10 2.98 -12.17
N ASP A 14 13.17 2.36 -12.69
CA ASP A 14 14.02 2.99 -13.71
C ASP A 14 13.31 3.31 -15.03
N SER A 15 12.28 2.52 -15.38
CA SER A 15 11.47 2.73 -16.58
C SER A 15 10.51 3.93 -16.48
N PHE A 16 10.32 4.50 -15.28
CA PHE A 16 9.38 5.61 -15.05
C PHE A 16 10.10 6.95 -14.96
N LYS A 17 9.62 7.96 -15.68
CA LYS A 17 10.18 9.33 -15.60
C LYS A 17 9.66 10.11 -14.39
N SER A 18 8.40 9.89 -14.01
CA SER A 18 7.74 10.63 -12.93
C SER A 18 8.23 10.13 -11.55
N PRO A 19 8.72 11.00 -10.66
CA PRO A 19 9.10 10.63 -9.29
C PRO A 19 7.97 9.94 -8.52
N THR A 20 6.72 10.39 -8.70
CA THR A 20 5.55 9.78 -8.06
C THR A 20 5.34 8.34 -8.54
N GLN A 21 5.50 8.08 -9.85
CA GLN A 21 5.38 6.74 -10.39
C GLN A 21 6.55 5.85 -9.95
N LYS A 22 7.78 6.38 -9.89
CA LYS A 22 8.93 5.64 -9.33
C LYS A 22 8.66 5.18 -7.90
N VAL A 23 8.30 6.12 -7.02
CA VAL A 23 8.01 5.83 -5.61
C VAL A 23 6.90 4.79 -5.50
N ARG A 24 5.82 4.93 -6.28
CA ARG A 24 4.71 3.98 -6.28
C ARG A 24 5.16 2.55 -6.62
N VAL A 25 5.87 2.36 -7.73
CA VAL A 25 6.25 1.00 -8.16
C VAL A 25 7.31 0.39 -7.23
N ILE A 26 8.24 1.21 -6.73
CA ILE A 26 9.25 0.78 -5.75
C ILE A 26 8.58 0.37 -4.43
N SER A 27 7.65 1.18 -3.91
CA SER A 27 6.97 0.91 -2.63
C SER A 27 6.01 -0.26 -2.72
N GLU A 28 5.25 -0.40 -3.81
CA GLU A 28 4.37 -1.55 -4.07
C GLU A 28 5.17 -2.86 -4.18
N GLN A 29 6.34 -2.84 -4.83
CA GLN A 29 7.21 -4.02 -4.93
C GLN A 29 7.71 -4.44 -3.54
N TRP A 30 8.27 -3.50 -2.78
CA TRP A 30 8.74 -3.77 -1.42
C TRP A 30 7.61 -4.29 -0.54
N ALA A 31 6.43 -3.68 -0.65
CA ALA A 31 5.26 -4.07 0.13
C ALA A 31 4.81 -5.50 -0.18
N ARG A 32 4.82 -5.92 -1.45
CA ARG A 32 4.48 -7.29 -1.85
C ARG A 32 5.40 -8.34 -1.20
N GLU A 33 6.66 -7.98 -0.97
CA GLU A 33 7.66 -8.88 -0.42
C GLU A 33 7.72 -8.87 1.11
N ASN A 34 7.27 -7.78 1.76
CA ASN A 34 7.55 -7.54 3.18
C ASN A 34 6.32 -7.25 4.05
N LEU A 35 5.19 -6.81 3.48
CA LEU A 35 4.00 -6.50 4.29
C LEU A 35 3.20 -7.74 4.65
N TYR A 36 2.73 -7.73 5.89
CA TYR A 36 1.83 -8.70 6.50
C TYR A 36 0.87 -7.95 7.43
N TYR A 37 -0.23 -8.59 7.84
CA TYR A 37 -1.14 -8.02 8.82
C TYR A 37 -0.80 -8.56 10.22
N PRO A 38 -0.34 -7.72 11.18
CA PRO A 38 0.16 -8.20 12.47
C PRO A 38 -0.86 -8.94 13.33
N SER A 39 -2.16 -8.73 13.10
CA SER A 39 -3.24 -9.40 13.85
C SER A 39 -3.80 -10.62 13.11
N CYS A 40 -3.10 -11.14 12.10
CA CYS A 40 -3.46 -12.37 11.41
C CYS A 40 -2.22 -13.28 11.30
N PRO A 41 -2.38 -14.62 11.43
CA PRO A 41 -1.27 -15.56 11.24
C PRO A 41 -0.68 -15.59 9.82
N SER A 42 -1.32 -14.94 8.84
CA SER A 42 -0.79 -14.81 7.48
C SER A 42 0.51 -14.03 7.49
N ASP A 43 1.56 -14.63 6.93
CA ASP A 43 2.93 -14.08 6.88
C ASP A 43 3.13 -13.05 5.75
N LYS A 44 2.12 -12.89 4.89
CA LYS A 44 2.16 -11.95 3.76
C LYS A 44 0.78 -11.41 3.40
N LEU A 45 0.78 -10.34 2.62
CA LEU A 45 -0.36 -9.86 1.87
C LEU A 45 -0.25 -10.25 0.40
N VAL A 46 -1.40 -10.35 -0.27
CA VAL A 46 -1.47 -10.63 -1.71
C VAL A 46 -1.89 -9.36 -2.43
N ALA A 47 -1.14 -8.99 -3.49
CA ALA A 47 -1.47 -7.84 -4.32
C ALA A 47 -2.77 -8.08 -5.10
N THR A 48 -3.61 -7.05 -5.20
CA THR A 48 -4.79 -7.08 -6.06
C THR A 48 -4.42 -6.90 -7.53
N PRO A 49 -5.33 -7.20 -8.48
CA PRO A 49 -5.11 -6.87 -9.88
C PRO A 49 -4.79 -5.39 -10.08
N THR A 50 -3.92 -5.08 -11.04
CA THR A 50 -3.59 -3.70 -11.42
C THR A 50 -4.87 -2.90 -11.70
N ASN A 51 -4.91 -1.64 -11.27
CA ASN A 51 -6.05 -0.73 -11.38
C ASN A 51 -7.26 -1.11 -10.52
N THR A 52 -7.12 -2.00 -9.54
CA THR A 52 -8.14 -2.16 -8.50
C THR A 52 -8.29 -0.84 -7.74
N LYS A 53 -9.51 -0.29 -7.73
CA LYS A 53 -9.76 1.04 -7.19
C LYS A 53 -9.53 1.05 -5.67
N ALA A 54 -8.50 1.78 -5.24
CA ALA A 54 -8.16 2.05 -3.85
C ALA A 54 -7.89 0.80 -2.98
N ILE A 55 -7.57 -0.35 -3.59
CA ILE A 55 -7.21 -1.56 -2.86
C ILE A 55 -5.97 -2.10 -3.54
N ASP A 56 -4.84 -2.11 -2.83
CA ASP A 56 -3.55 -2.55 -3.35
C ASP A 56 -3.25 -3.99 -2.89
N PHE A 57 -3.73 -4.37 -1.71
CA PHE A 57 -3.48 -5.68 -1.13
C PHE A 57 -4.69 -6.24 -0.38
N TYR A 58 -4.72 -7.56 -0.20
CA TYR A 58 -5.60 -8.23 0.75
C TYR A 58 -4.83 -9.26 1.57
N CYS A 59 -5.28 -9.52 2.80
CA CYS A 59 -4.75 -10.60 3.61
C CYS A 59 -5.46 -11.93 3.23
N PRO A 60 -4.76 -12.98 2.81
CA PRO A 60 -5.40 -14.25 2.46
C PRO A 60 -5.99 -14.98 3.69
N GLY A 61 -5.49 -14.70 4.89
CA GLY A 61 -5.97 -15.35 6.13
C GLY A 61 -7.24 -14.74 6.73
N CYS A 62 -7.49 -13.44 6.56
CA CYS A 62 -8.64 -12.76 7.15
C CYS A 62 -9.46 -11.91 6.15
N THR A 63 -9.08 -11.90 4.87
CA THR A 63 -9.76 -11.18 3.78
C THR A 63 -9.83 -9.66 3.91
N LEU A 64 -9.17 -9.08 4.93
CA LEU A 64 -9.08 -7.63 5.08
C LEU A 64 -8.37 -7.00 3.88
N LEU A 65 -8.89 -5.85 3.46
CA LEU A 65 -8.42 -5.08 2.33
C LEU A 65 -7.50 -3.96 2.83
N PHE A 66 -6.45 -3.68 2.06
CA PHE A 66 -5.43 -2.70 2.40
C PHE A 66 -5.10 -1.80 1.20
N GLN A 67 -4.86 -0.53 1.49
CA GLN A 67 -4.34 0.46 0.57
C GLN A 67 -2.99 0.97 1.08
N LEU A 68 -2.00 1.02 0.19
CA LEU A 68 -0.67 1.55 0.46
C LEU A 68 -0.62 3.03 0.08
N LYS A 69 -0.22 3.87 1.03
CA LYS A 69 0.11 5.27 0.83
C LYS A 69 1.58 5.47 1.16
N SER A 70 2.38 5.86 0.17
CA SER A 70 3.82 6.08 0.37
C SER A 70 4.22 7.51 0.05
N LYS A 71 5.15 8.05 0.83
CA LYS A 71 5.69 9.40 0.62
C LYS A 71 7.17 9.44 0.98
N ALA A 72 8.03 9.93 0.09
CA ALA A 72 9.47 10.04 0.35
C ALA A 72 9.87 11.07 1.43
N SER A 73 8.90 11.77 2.02
CA SER A 73 9.12 12.77 3.06
C SER A 73 8.31 12.37 4.30
N PRO A 74 8.70 12.81 5.51
CA PRO A 74 7.96 12.53 6.73
C PRO A 74 6.45 12.75 6.61
N ILE A 75 5.69 11.79 7.15
CA ILE A 75 4.24 11.85 7.26
C ILE A 75 3.89 12.91 8.31
N ARG A 76 2.90 13.74 7.99
CA ARG A 76 2.37 14.80 8.87
C ARG A 76 0.86 14.60 9.02
N GLY A 77 0.16 15.59 9.57
CA GLY A 77 -1.28 15.51 9.86
C GLY A 77 -2.25 15.28 8.68
N SER A 78 -1.76 15.06 7.46
CA SER A 78 -2.59 14.71 6.31
C SER A 78 -1.87 13.77 5.33
N ILE A 79 -2.67 12.93 4.67
CA ILE A 79 -2.23 11.96 3.65
C ILE A 79 -3.08 12.21 2.40
N PRO A 80 -2.47 12.53 1.25
CA PRO A 80 -3.22 12.70 0.01
C PRO A 80 -3.95 11.42 -0.41
N ASP A 81 -5.18 11.58 -0.89
CA ASP A 81 -6.01 10.50 -1.44
C ASP A 81 -6.54 10.86 -2.84
N ALA A 82 -7.04 9.87 -3.58
CA ALA A 82 -7.37 9.98 -5.00
C ALA A 82 -8.58 10.89 -5.28
N GLY A 83 -9.60 10.91 -4.41
CA GLY A 83 -10.77 11.75 -4.64
C GLY A 83 -11.79 11.72 -3.51
N TYR A 84 -12.24 12.90 -3.09
CA TYR A 84 -13.15 13.08 -1.95
C TYR A 84 -14.43 12.25 -2.07
N ALA A 85 -15.15 12.33 -3.19
CA ALA A 85 -16.41 11.61 -3.37
C ALA A 85 -16.23 10.09 -3.24
N ALA A 86 -15.19 9.53 -3.87
CA ALA A 86 -14.91 8.09 -3.81
C ALA A 86 -14.59 7.61 -2.38
N MET A 87 -13.88 8.41 -1.60
CA MET A 87 -13.57 8.11 -0.20
C MET A 87 -14.80 8.25 0.70
N ILE A 88 -15.61 9.29 0.51
CA ILE A 88 -16.87 9.42 1.25
C ILE A 88 -17.81 8.25 0.96
N ASP A 89 -17.90 7.81 -0.29
CA ASP A 89 -18.71 6.65 -0.66
C ASP A 89 -18.18 5.34 -0.04
N SER A 90 -16.86 5.15 0.02
CA SER A 90 -16.26 3.96 0.65
C SER A 90 -16.52 3.93 2.16
N ILE A 91 -16.41 5.08 2.83
CA ILE A 91 -16.74 5.24 4.26
C ILE A 91 -18.21 4.93 4.50
N LYS A 92 -19.12 5.56 3.76
CA LYS A 92 -20.57 5.37 3.91
C LYS A 92 -21.02 3.93 3.63
N SER A 93 -20.33 3.23 2.74
CA SER A 93 -20.64 1.84 2.39
C SER A 93 -19.89 0.81 3.24
N GLY A 94 -19.09 1.22 4.22
CA GLY A 94 -18.32 0.30 5.07
C GLY A 94 -17.24 -0.47 4.31
N ARG A 95 -16.80 0.05 3.16
CA ARG A 95 -15.81 -0.58 2.25
C ARG A 95 -14.47 0.16 2.26
N VAL A 96 -14.20 0.94 3.31
CA VAL A 96 -12.91 1.64 3.43
C VAL A 96 -11.80 0.59 3.65
N PRO A 97 -10.74 0.59 2.83
CA PRO A 97 -9.61 -0.29 3.08
C PRO A 97 -8.85 0.17 4.33
N ASN A 98 -8.14 -0.74 4.97
CA ASN A 98 -7.14 -0.41 5.97
C ASN A 98 -5.97 0.32 5.28
N LEU A 99 -5.31 1.26 5.98
CA LEU A 99 -4.20 2.02 5.39
C LEU A 99 -2.86 1.51 5.90
N PHE A 100 -1.96 1.18 4.96
CA PHE A 100 -0.53 1.18 5.21
C PHE A 100 0.05 2.52 4.81
N ILE A 101 0.85 3.12 5.69
CA ILE A 101 1.47 4.42 5.45
C ILE A 101 2.99 4.25 5.57
N LEU A 102 3.71 4.56 4.49
CA LEU A 102 5.14 4.33 4.35
C LEU A 102 5.88 5.64 4.07
N HIS A 103 6.99 5.87 4.78
CA HIS A 103 7.95 6.93 4.49
C HIS A 103 9.37 6.39 4.40
#